data_AF-A0A2G5KFI8-F1
#
_entry.id   AF-A0A2G5KFI8-F1
#
_cell.length_a   1.000
_cell.length_b   1.000
_cell.length_c   1.000
_cell.angle_alpha   90.00
_cell.angle_beta   90.00
_cell.angle_gamma   90.00
#
_symmetry.space_group_name_H-M   'P 1'
#
loop_
_entity.id
_entity.type
_entity.pdbx_description
1 polymer ?
#
loop_
_entity_poly.entity_id
_entity_poly.type
_entity_poly.pdbx_seq_one_letter_code
_entity_poly.pdbx_strand_id
1 'polypeptide(L)' 'MVFVEDGYIHLSGQVSWEYQRKLAQHILQDLLGVKGIINRIEIVPYIESNNKNLRALGRS' A
#
# COMPACT_ATOMS: atom_id res chain seq x y z
N MET A 1 6.91 -7.14 -2.76
CA MET A 1 8.25 -7.76 -2.68
C MET A 1 9.19 -6.80 -1.95
N VAL A 2 10.07 -7.33 -1.09
CA VAL A 2 11.07 -6.57 -0.32
C VAL A 2 12.43 -7.21 -0.55
N PHE A 3 13.46 -6.43 -0.83
CA PHE A 3 14.85 -6.90 -0.88
C PHE A 3 15.84 -5.81 -0.45
N VAL A 4 17.07 -6.22 -0.14
CA VAL A 4 18.14 -5.35 0.36
C VAL A 4 19.37 -5.49 -0.52
N GLU A 5 19.95 -4.37 -0.95
CA GLU A 5 21.16 -4.31 -1.77
C GLU A 5 22.04 -3.14 -1.32
N ASP A 6 23.30 -3.41 -0.97
CA ASP A 6 24.27 -2.42 -0.46
C ASP A 6 23.74 -1.45 0.62
N GLY A 7 22.91 -1.96 1.55
CA GLY A 7 22.31 -1.17 2.62
C GLY A 7 21.10 -0.32 2.19
N TYR A 8 20.66 -0.42 0.94
CA TYR A 8 19.40 0.14 0.47
C TYR A 8 18.28 -0.89 0.55
N ILE A 9 17.11 -0.48 1.05
CA ILE A 9 15.91 -1.31 1.07
C ILE A 9 15.00 -0.93 -0.09
N HIS A 10 14.58 -1.92 -0.87
CA HIS A 10 13.68 -1.73 -2.00
C HIS A 10 12.30 -2.29 -1.68
N LEU A 11 11.29 -1.40 -1.64
CA LEU A 11 9.89 -1.76 -1.43
C LEU A 11 9.11 -1.69 -2.74
N SER A 12 8.30 -2.72 -3.01
CA SER A 12 7.41 -2.77 -4.18
C SER A 12 6.15 -3.59 -3.87
N GLY A 13 5.05 -3.24 -4.51
CA GLY A 13 3.74 -3.88 -4.32
C GLY A 13 2.62 -2.86 -4.34
N GLN A 14 1.39 -3.31 -4.11
CA GLN A 14 0.20 -2.47 -4.12
C GLN A 14 -0.42 -2.41 -2.73
N VAL A 15 -0.81 -1.21 -2.30
CA VAL A 15 -1.53 -0.97 -1.04
C VAL A 15 -2.75 -0.11 -1.30
N SER A 16 -3.75 -0.20 -0.44
CA SER A 16 -4.99 0.57 -0.62
C SER A 16 -4.92 1.98 -0.05
N TRP A 17 -3.95 2.25 0.83
CA TRP A 17 -3.87 3.51 1.58
C TRP A 17 -2.45 4.07 1.65
N GLU A 18 -2.35 5.39 1.54
CA GLU A 18 -1.07 6.11 1.71
C GLU A 18 -0.45 5.89 3.09
N TYR A 19 -1.29 5.71 4.11
CA TYR A 19 -0.82 5.39 5.47
C TYR A 19 0.00 4.10 5.49
N GLN A 20 -0.44 3.04 4.80
CA GLN A 20 0.29 1.77 4.74
C GLN A 20 1.64 1.94 4.03
N ARG A 21 1.68 2.72 2.94
CA ARG A 21 2.91 3.05 2.23
C ARG A 21 3.91 3.79 3.13
N LYS A 22 3.45 4.77 3.92
CA LYS A 22 4.30 5.55 4.84
C LYS A 22 4.77 4.73 6.03
N LEU A 23 3.90 3.90 6.60
CA LEU A 23 4.22 3.06 7.75
C LEU A 23 5.30 2.03 7.40
N ALA A 24 5.25 1.45 6.19
CA ALA A 24 6.30 0.56 5.69
C ALA A 24 7.66 1.26 5.59
N GLN A 25 7.70 2.53 5.16
CA GLN A 25 8.93 3.30 5.12
C GLN A 25 9.43 3.65 6.52
N HIS A 26 8.54 4.06 7.42
CA HIS A 26 8.89 4.46 8.77
C HIS A 26 9.52 3.31 9.57
N ILE A 27 8.93 2.11 9.52
CA ILE A 27 9.47 0.95 10.26
C ILE A 27 10.89 0.59 9.81
N LEU A 28 11.18 0.76 8.51
CA LEU A 28 12.44 0.32 7.94
C LEU A 28 13.56 1.35 8.06
N GLN A 29 13.23 2.61 8.34
CA GLN A 29 14.24 3.67 8.44
C GLN A 29 15.09 3.50 9.70
N ASP A 30 14.53 2.86 10.74
CA ASP A 30 15.15 2.69 12.05
C ASP A 30 15.96 1.38 12.13
N LEU A 31 16.04 0.62 11.05
CA LEU A 31 16.78 -0.63 11.01
C LEU A 31 18.29 -0.37 10.90
N LEU A 32 19.06 -1.00 11.77
CA LEU A 32 20.51 -0.81 11.85
C LEU A 32 21.19 -1.21 10.52
N GLY A 33 22.06 -0.35 9.99
CA GLY A 33 22.78 -0.60 8.73
C GLY A 33 22.03 -0.19 7.46
N VAL A 34 20.82 0.36 7.59
CA VAL A 34 20.10 0.96 6.45
C VAL A 34 20.72 2.31 6.09
N LYS A 35 21.13 2.44 4.83
CA LYS A 35 21.61 3.69 4.22
C LYS A 35 20.46 4.50 3.61
N GLY A 36 19.39 3.83 3.18
CA GLY A 36 18.22 4.49 2.59
C GLY A 36 17.13 3.52 2.15
N ILE A 37 15.96 4.07 1.81
CA ILE A 37 14.78 3.30 1.40
C ILE A 37 14.29 3.82 0.05
N ILE A 38 14.14 2.90 -0.90
CA ILE A 38 13.53 3.16 -2.21
C ILE A 38 12.13 2.56 -2.19
N ASN A 39 11.14 3.43 -2.01
CA ASN A 39 9.74 3.05 -1.91
C ASN A 39 9.02 3.18 -3.26
N ARG A 40 8.78 2.05 -3.92
CA ARG A 40 7.99 1.92 -5.17
C ARG A 40 6.66 1.21 -4.92
N ILE A 41 6.08 1.38 -3.73
CA ILE A 41 4.74 0.88 -3.45
C ILE A 41 3.72 1.76 -4.18
N GLU A 42 2.87 1.14 -4.97
CA GLU A 42 1.77 1.79 -5.67
C GLU A 42 0.53 1.81 -4.78
N ILE A 43 -0.19 2.94 -4.79
CA ILE A 43 -1.48 3.02 -4.11
C ILE A 43 -2.56 2.64 -5.13
N VAL A 44 -3.23 1.53 -4.87
CA VAL A 44 -4.38 1.06 -5.62
C VAL A 44 -5.58 1.07 -4.66
N PRO A 45 -6.39 2.15 -4.66
CA PRO A 45 -7.56 2.23 -3.81
C PRO A 45 -8.49 1.04 -4.08
N TYR A 46 -8.84 0.30 -3.04
CA TYR A 46 -9.85 -0.73 -3.15
C TYR A 46 -11.22 -0.04 -3.24
N ILE A 47 -11.70 0.17 -4.47
CA ILE A 47 -13.09 0.55 -4.69
C ILE A 47 -13.90 -0.72 -4.50
N GLU A 48 -14.38 -0.95 -3.28
CA GLU A 48 -15.40 -1.95 -3.05
C GLU A 48 -16.65 -1.52 -3.84
N SER A 49 -16.80 -2.02 -5.06
CA SER A 49 -18.02 -1.86 -5.85
C SER A 49 -19.13 -2.72 -5.23
N ASN A 50 -19.51 -2.44 -3.99
CA ASN A 50 -20.68 -3.03 -3.36
C ASN A 50 -21.92 -2.22 -3.77
N ASN A 51 -22.24 -2.20 -5.07
CA ASN A 51 -23.61 -1.91 -5.50
C ASN A 51 -24.46 -3.13 -5.17
N LYS A 52 -24.84 -3.25 -3.90
CA LYS A 52 -25.97 -4.09 -3.50
C LYS A 52 -27.25 -3.30 -3.79
N ASN A 53 -27.85 -3.60 -4.94
CA ASN A 53 -29.30 -3.60 -5.15
C ASN A 53 -30.08 -2.28 -4.89
N LEU A 54 -29.91 -1.26 -5.72
CA LEU A 54 -30.94 -0.20 -5.87
C LEU A 54 -32.02 -0.52 -6.94
N ARG A 55 -32.23 -1.81 -7.27
CA ARG A 55 -33.24 -2.27 -8.25
C ARG A 55 -34.43 -3.04 -7.65
N ALA A 56 -34.67 -2.95 -6.34
CA ALA A 56 -35.79 -3.62 -5.68
C ALA A 56 -36.76 -2.69 -4.92
N LEU A 57 -36.84 -1.41 -5.29
CA LEU A 57 -37.97 -0.53 -4.93
C LEU A 57 -38.61 0.04 -6.20
N GLY A 58 -38.94 -0.87 -7.12
CA GLY A 58 -40.01 -0.62 -8.07
C GLY A 58 -41.25 -1.37 -7.59
N ARG A 59 -42.27 -0.63 -7.14
CA ARG A 59 -43.64 -0.66 -7.68
C ARG A 59 -44.63 -0.05 -6.69
N SER A 60 -45.38 0.92 -7.22
CA SER A 60 -46.76 1.32 -6.87
C SER A 60 -47.06 1.64 -5.42
#